data_AF-A0A1H9KQ30-F1
#
_entry.id   AF-A0A1H9KQ30-F1
#
_cell.length_a   1.000
_cell.length_b   1.000
_cell.length_c   1.000
_cell.angle_alpha   90.00
_cell.angle_beta   90.00
_cell.angle_gamma   90.00
#
_symmetry.space_group_name_H-M   'P 1'
#
loop_
_entity.id
_entity.type
_entity.pdbx_description
1 polymer ?
#
loop_
_entity_poly.entity_id
_entity_poly.type
_entity_poly.pdbx_seq_one_letter_code
_entity_poly.pdbx_strand_id
1 'polypeptide(L)'
;MKNQKETIRKMVNYLNNEEADGGFWLPNIQRPFVWKEEQIERLFDSILREYPISTLLVWKTKSNIKRRQFIRDYKKKLKLTDFYVLQEDHKVKQLVLDGQQRLQSLYIGLKGSYEGKELYLNILSGDLTKPDDI
;
A
#
# COMPACT_ATOMS: atom_id res chain seq x y z
N MET A 1 11.38 17.86 -6.69
CA MET A 1 10.57 16.96 -5.83
C MET A 1 11.24 16.90 -4.47
N LYS A 2 10.51 17.15 -3.37
CA LYS A 2 11.08 17.13 -2.02
C LYS A 2 10.89 15.73 -1.45
N ASN A 3 11.97 15.04 -1.09
CA ASN A 3 11.86 13.76 -0.39
C ASN A 3 11.32 14.02 1.01
N GLN A 4 10.20 13.40 1.35
CA GLN A 4 9.56 13.47 2.66
C GLN A 4 9.69 12.12 3.35
N LYS A 5 10.11 12.13 4.63
CA LYS A 5 10.08 10.95 5.48
C LYS A 5 8.78 10.96 6.25
N GLU A 6 7.99 9.90 6.10
CA GLU A 6 6.69 9.75 6.76
C GLU A 6 6.60 8.37 7.41
N THR A 7 5.80 8.27 8.47
CA THR A 7 5.59 6.97 9.15
C THR A 7 4.66 6.08 8.34
N ILE A 8 4.84 4.76 8.43
CA ILE A 8 3.94 3.77 7.81
C ILE A 8 2.48 4.04 8.23
N ARG A 9 2.25 4.32 9.51
CA ARG A 9 0.91 4.65 10.04
C ARG A 9 0.27 5.80 9.25
N LYS A 10 1.02 6.88 9.02
CA LYS A 10 0.50 8.05 8.31
C LYS A 10 0.23 7.72 6.83
N MET A 11 1.14 7.01 6.17
CA MET A 11 0.95 6.60 4.77
C MET A 11 -0.27 5.70 4.59
N VAL A 12 -0.49 4.75 5.50
CA VAL A 12 -1.65 3.86 5.48
C VAL A 12 -2.95 4.63 5.72
N ASN A 13 -2.95 5.63 6.62
CA ASN A 13 -4.13 6.47 6.88
C ASN A 13 -4.49 7.39 5.70
N TYR A 14 -3.56 7.65 4.79
CA TYR A 14 -3.83 8.44 3.57
C TYR A 14 -4.57 7.60 2.52
N LEU A 15 -4.47 6.27 2.57
CA LEU A 15 -5.09 5.40 1.59
C LEU A 15 -6.60 5.53 1.60
N ASN A 16 -7.17 5.78 0.42
CA ASN A 16 -8.61 5.94 0.21
C ASN A 16 -9.28 7.04 1.05
N ASN A 17 -8.51 8.01 1.57
CA ASN A 17 -9.01 9.04 2.47
C ASN A 17 -8.85 10.44 1.87
N GLU A 18 -9.92 10.99 1.29
CA GLU A 18 -9.89 12.32 0.66
C GLU A 18 -9.56 13.46 1.64
N GLU A 19 -9.90 13.30 2.92
CA GLU A 19 -9.66 14.32 3.95
C GLU A 19 -8.17 14.40 4.33
N ALA A 20 -7.41 13.33 4.07
CA ALA A 20 -5.98 13.25 4.32
C ALA A 20 -5.16 13.82 3.15
N ASP A 21 -5.17 15.14 2.99
CA ASP A 21 -4.45 15.87 1.93
C ASP A 21 -4.80 15.37 0.51
N GLY A 22 -6.08 15.04 0.29
CA GLY A 22 -6.58 14.52 -0.97
C GLY A 22 -6.45 13.01 -1.15
N GLY A 23 -5.81 12.31 -0.20
CA GLY A 23 -5.73 10.85 -0.15
C GLY A 23 -4.83 10.21 -1.21
N PHE A 24 -4.34 9.01 -0.89
CA PHE A 24 -3.61 8.14 -1.82
C PHE A 24 -4.57 7.27 -2.61
N TRP A 25 -4.42 7.35 -3.94
CA TRP A 25 -5.22 6.60 -4.92
C TRP A 25 -4.32 5.97 -5.97
N LEU A 26 -4.84 4.97 -6.68
CA LEU A 26 -4.14 4.35 -7.80
C LEU A 26 -4.69 4.90 -9.12
N PRO A 27 -3.85 5.44 -10.02
CA PRO A 27 -4.31 5.76 -11.35
C PRO A 27 -4.66 4.49 -12.13
N ASN A 28 -5.67 4.54 -12.99
CA ASN A 28 -6.20 3.33 -13.64
C ASN A 28 -5.20 2.61 -14.55
N ILE A 29 -4.15 3.30 -15.03
CA ILE A 29 -3.06 2.70 -15.81
C ILE A 29 -2.25 1.67 -15.01
N GLN A 30 -2.29 1.73 -13.68
CA GLN A 30 -1.53 0.82 -12.83
C GLN A 30 -2.05 -0.61 -12.94
N ARG A 31 -1.11 -1.57 -12.97
CA ARG A 31 -1.45 -3.00 -13.01
C ARG A 31 -2.21 -3.46 -11.75
N PRO A 32 -2.96 -4.57 -11.81
CA PRO A 32 -3.59 -5.17 -10.64
C PRO A 32 -2.58 -5.52 -9.53
N PHE A 33 -3.08 -5.75 -8.33
CA PHE A 33 -2.26 -6.35 -7.27
C PHE A 33 -1.96 -7.82 -7.61
N VAL A 34 -0.68 -8.20 -7.56
CA VAL A 34 -0.20 -9.53 -7.99
C VAL A 34 0.67 -10.23 -6.95
N TRP A 35 0.96 -9.58 -5.83
CA TRP A 35 1.78 -10.20 -4.78
C TRP A 35 1.01 -11.30 -4.05
N LYS A 36 1.72 -12.40 -3.79
CA LYS A 36 1.24 -13.51 -2.95
C LYS A 36 1.50 -13.23 -1.47
N GLU A 37 0.86 -14.02 -0.60
CA GLU A 37 1.02 -13.99 0.86
C GLU A 37 2.49 -13.95 1.29
N GLU A 38 3.32 -14.85 0.78
CA GLU A 38 4.77 -14.92 1.05
C GLU A 38 5.52 -13.60 0.78
N GLN A 39 5.11 -12.85 -0.24
CA GLN A 39 5.74 -11.57 -0.59
C GLN A 39 5.29 -10.44 0.35
N ILE A 40 4.04 -10.51 0.83
CA ILE A 40 3.53 -9.62 1.86
C ILE A 40 4.31 -9.88 3.15
N GLU A 41 4.44 -11.12 3.58
CA GLU A 41 5.20 -11.52 4.78
C GLU A 41 6.65 -11.05 4.72
N ARG A 42 7.35 -11.30 3.60
CA ARG A 42 8.74 -10.83 3.40
C ARG A 42 8.89 -9.31 3.50
N LEU A 43 7.90 -8.54 3.06
CA LEU A 43 7.91 -7.09 3.23
C LEU A 43 7.83 -6.71 4.71
N PHE A 44 6.93 -7.33 5.48
CA PHE A 44 6.82 -7.08 6.91
C PHE A 44 8.07 -7.54 7.67
N ASP A 45 8.62 -8.71 7.35
CA ASP A 45 9.88 -9.19 7.91
C ASP A 45 11.03 -8.20 7.63
N SER A 46 11.13 -7.71 6.38
CA SER A 46 12.12 -6.70 6.03
C SER A 46 11.97 -5.40 6.84
N ILE A 47 10.74 -4.95 7.08
CA ILE A 47 10.48 -3.76 7.90
C ILE A 47 10.90 -3.99 9.36
N LEU A 48 10.56 -5.15 9.93
CA LEU A 48 10.86 -5.50 11.32
C LEU A 48 12.36 -5.71 11.55
N ARG A 49 13.09 -6.16 10.52
CA ARG A 49 14.56 -6.28 10.50
C ARG A 49 15.28 -5.00 10.11
N GLU A 50 14.56 -3.89 9.96
CA GLU A 50 15.09 -2.57 9.59
C GLU A 50 15.77 -2.53 8.20
N TYR A 51 15.45 -3.48 7.30
CA TYR A 51 15.92 -3.42 5.92
C TYR A 51 15.27 -2.25 5.16
N PRO A 52 16.02 -1.60 4.25
CA PRO A 52 15.52 -0.46 3.50
C PRO A 52 14.42 -0.89 2.52
N ILE A 53 13.19 -0.39 2.74
CA ILE A 53 12.03 -0.74 1.90
C ILE A 53 11.87 0.09 0.62
N SER A 54 12.89 0.85 0.20
CA SER A 54 12.90 1.75 -0.97
C SER A 54 11.86 2.89 -0.92
N THR A 55 11.89 3.82 -1.88
CA THR A 55 11.03 5.02 -1.92
C THR A 55 9.64 4.74 -2.52
N LEU A 56 8.68 5.63 -2.28
CA LEU A 56 7.38 5.67 -2.99
C LEU A 56 7.34 6.93 -3.87
N LEU A 57 6.80 6.80 -5.08
CA LEU A 57 6.57 7.94 -5.98
C LEU A 57 5.10 8.30 -6.00
N VAL A 58 4.79 9.54 -5.61
CA VAL A 58 3.42 10.05 -5.52
C VAL A 58 3.31 11.35 -6.30
N TRP A 59 2.26 11.47 -7.11
CA TRP A 59 1.94 12.66 -7.87
C TRP A 59 0.70 13.34 -7.31
N LYS A 60 0.88 14.54 -6.75
CA LYS A 60 -0.20 15.40 -6.26
C LYS A 60 -0.75 16.26 -7.41
N THR A 61 -2.04 16.17 -7.67
CA THR A 61 -2.69 16.90 -8.77
C THR A 61 -4.15 17.24 -8.45
N LYS A 62 -4.71 18.20 -9.18
CA LYS A 62 -6.16 18.49 -9.25
C LYS A 62 -6.76 18.06 -10.59
N SER A 63 -5.94 17.54 -11.51
CA SER A 63 -6.35 17.09 -12.83
C SER A 63 -7.34 15.94 -12.73
N ASN A 64 -8.29 15.92 -13.65
CA ASN A 64 -9.30 14.89 -13.70
C ASN A 64 -8.72 13.61 -14.31
N ILE A 65 -8.28 12.69 -13.46
CA ILE A 65 -7.65 11.43 -13.85
C ILE A 65 -8.45 10.29 -13.24
N LYS A 66 -8.83 9.32 -14.08
CA LYS A 66 -9.50 8.11 -13.63
C LYS A 66 -8.61 7.34 -12.65
N ARG A 67 -9.16 7.06 -11.48
CA ARG A 67 -8.47 6.45 -10.35
C ARG A 67 -9.32 5.35 -9.72
N ARG A 68 -8.64 4.51 -8.94
CA ARG A 68 -9.25 3.47 -8.13
C ARG A 68 -8.73 3.50 -6.70
N GLN A 69 -9.50 2.89 -5.82
CA GLN A 69 -9.15 2.68 -4.42
C GLN A 69 -8.12 1.56 -4.27
N PHE A 70 -7.35 1.61 -3.19
CA PHE A 70 -6.63 0.46 -2.66
C PHE A 70 -7.62 -0.54 -2.06
N ILE A 71 -7.29 -1.83 -2.16
CA ILE A 71 -8.18 -2.91 -1.72
C ILE A 71 -7.91 -3.21 -0.25
N ARG A 72 -8.88 -3.02 0.65
CA ARG A 72 -8.66 -3.35 2.07
C ARG A 72 -8.67 -4.86 2.30
N ASP A 73 -9.73 -5.50 1.83
CA ASP A 73 -9.98 -6.94 1.99
C ASP A 73 -9.79 -7.64 0.65
N TYR A 74 -8.58 -8.16 0.41
CA TYR A 74 -8.21 -8.73 -0.88
C TYR A 74 -8.76 -10.15 -1.06
N LYS A 75 -9.37 -10.41 -2.21
CA LYS A 75 -9.74 -11.75 -2.69
C LYS A 75 -9.38 -11.91 -4.18
N LYS A 76 -8.92 -13.08 -4.61
CA LYS A 76 -8.48 -13.40 -5.98
C LYS A 76 -9.56 -13.19 -7.02
N LYS A 77 -10.83 -13.38 -6.65
CA LYS A 77 -12.00 -13.24 -7.54
C LYS A 77 -12.57 -11.81 -7.58
N LEU A 78 -11.91 -10.83 -6.98
CA LEU A 78 -12.38 -9.44 -7.00
C LEU A 78 -12.35 -8.87 -8.42
N LYS A 79 -13.37 -8.07 -8.75
CA LYS A 79 -13.37 -7.25 -9.96
C LYS A 79 -12.79 -5.89 -9.62
N LEU A 80 -11.78 -5.46 -10.37
CA LEU A 80 -11.13 -4.15 -10.14
C LEU A 80 -12.08 -2.97 -10.37
N THR A 81 -13.09 -3.16 -11.20
CA THR A 81 -14.14 -2.17 -11.47
C THR A 81 -14.89 -1.74 -10.22
N ASP A 82 -15.00 -2.63 -9.22
CA ASP A 82 -15.74 -2.36 -7.98
C ASP A 82 -15.00 -1.32 -7.12
N PHE A 83 -13.73 -1.05 -7.41
CA PHE A 83 -12.89 -0.08 -6.71
C PHE A 83 -12.70 1.22 -7.50
N TYR A 84 -13.35 1.37 -8.65
CA TYR A 84 -13.23 2.61 -9.44
C TYR A 84 -13.93 3.76 -8.73
N VAL A 85 -13.22 4.89 -8.64
CA VAL A 85 -13.81 6.12 -8.09
C VAL A 85 -14.44 6.86 -9.25
N LEU A 86 -15.78 6.89 -9.28
CA LEU A 86 -16.57 7.53 -10.35
C LEU A 86 -16.63 9.06 -10.23
N GLN A 87 -16.17 9.62 -9.11
CA GLN A 87 -16.21 11.06 -8.89
C GLN A 87 -15.03 11.78 -9.55
N GLU A 88 -15.40 12.59 -10.55
CA GLU A 88 -14.54 13.58 -11.17
C GLU A 88 -14.70 14.90 -10.40
N ASP A 89 -13.76 15.16 -9.50
CA ASP A 89 -13.70 16.42 -8.77
C ASP A 89 -12.42 17.19 -9.11
N HIS A 90 -12.49 18.53 -9.08
CA HIS A 90 -11.31 19.40 -9.12
C HIS A 90 -10.57 19.45 -7.76
N LYS A 91 -10.83 18.48 -6.87
CA LYS A 91 -10.14 18.38 -5.59
C LYS A 91 -8.71 17.88 -5.78
N VAL A 92 -7.88 18.25 -4.82
CA VAL A 92 -6.53 17.73 -4.70
C VAL A 92 -6.60 16.23 -4.45
N LYS A 93 -5.75 15.48 -5.14
CA LYS A 93 -5.58 14.04 -4.98
C LYS A 93 -4.14 13.64 -5.20
N GLN A 94 -3.74 12.55 -4.57
CA GLN A 94 -2.38 12.04 -4.64
C GLN A 94 -2.39 10.65 -5.29
N LEU A 95 -1.77 10.54 -6.48
CA LEU A 95 -1.73 9.33 -7.28
C LEU A 95 -0.41 8.59 -7.05
N VAL A 96 -0.50 7.33 -6.63
CA VAL A 96 0.70 6.49 -6.41
C VAL A 96 1.18 5.95 -7.75
N LEU A 97 2.35 6.42 -8.18
CA LEU A 97 2.98 6.07 -9.45
C LEU A 97 3.97 4.91 -9.32
N ASP A 98 4.61 4.76 -8.15
CA ASP A 98 5.48 3.62 -7.85
C ASP A 98 5.30 3.14 -6.40
N GLY A 99 5.59 1.86 -6.18
CA GLY A 99 5.48 1.19 -4.89
C GLY A 99 4.07 0.78 -4.50
N GLN A 100 3.14 0.74 -5.47
CA GLN A 100 1.77 0.27 -5.29
C GLN A 100 1.72 -1.07 -4.55
N GLN A 101 2.49 -2.07 -4.96
CA GLN A 101 2.38 -3.42 -4.39
C GLN A 101 2.76 -3.41 -2.91
N ARG A 102 3.85 -2.71 -2.54
CA ARG A 102 4.28 -2.52 -1.15
C ARG A 102 3.19 -1.83 -0.32
N LEU A 103 2.64 -0.73 -0.84
CA LEU A 103 1.63 0.05 -0.11
C LEU A 103 0.30 -0.70 0.02
N GLN A 104 -0.08 -1.46 -1.01
CA GLN A 104 -1.24 -2.34 -1.00
C GLN A 104 -1.07 -3.50 -0.01
N SER A 105 0.13 -4.10 0.08
CA SER A 105 0.48 -5.12 1.08
C SER A 105 0.42 -4.57 2.50
N LEU A 106 0.94 -3.36 2.74
CA LEU A 106 0.83 -2.68 4.04
C LEU A 106 -0.63 -2.43 4.41
N TYR A 107 -1.45 -2.02 3.45
CA TYR A 107 -2.87 -1.77 3.70
C TYR A 107 -3.63 -3.03 4.08
N ILE A 108 -3.40 -4.11 3.32
CA ILE A 108 -3.98 -5.43 3.60
C ILE A 108 -3.54 -5.89 4.99
N GLY A 109 -2.23 -5.91 5.27
CA GLY A 109 -1.71 -6.44 6.53
C GLY A 109 -2.09 -5.61 7.76
N LEU A 110 -2.22 -4.29 7.65
CA LEU A 110 -2.44 -3.41 8.82
C LEU A 110 -3.91 -2.99 9.02
N LYS A 111 -4.75 -3.11 7.99
CA LYS A 111 -6.14 -2.60 8.02
C LYS A 111 -7.17 -3.56 7.43
N GLY A 112 -6.77 -4.71 6.90
CA GLY A 112 -7.70 -5.62 6.24
C GLY A 112 -7.23 -7.07 6.26
N SER A 113 -7.50 -7.78 5.17
CA SER A 113 -7.29 -9.22 5.09
C SER A 113 -6.85 -9.69 3.70
N TYR A 114 -6.08 -10.77 3.65
CA TYR A 114 -5.69 -11.45 2.42
C TYR A 114 -6.39 -12.80 2.36
N GLU A 115 -7.33 -12.98 1.43
CA GLU A 115 -8.19 -14.17 1.36
C GLU A 115 -8.92 -14.48 2.68
N GLY A 116 -9.26 -13.45 3.47
CA GLY A 116 -9.88 -13.61 4.79
C GLY A 116 -8.91 -13.93 5.93
N LYS A 117 -7.60 -14.04 5.66
CA LYS A 117 -6.57 -14.13 6.69
C LYS A 117 -6.13 -12.73 7.12
N GLU A 118 -5.93 -12.55 8.41
CA GLU A 118 -5.40 -11.32 9.00
C GLU A 118 -3.93 -11.49 9.39
N LEU A 119 -3.19 -10.39 9.42
CA LEU A 119 -1.78 -10.40 9.81
C LEU A 119 -1.66 -10.65 11.32
N TYR A 120 -0.91 -11.68 11.68
CA TYR A 120 -0.49 -11.93 13.05
C TYR A 120 1.02 -11.74 13.18
N LEU A 121 1.44 -10.78 14.00
CA LEU A 121 2.86 -10.51 14.27
C LEU A 121 3.25 -11.12 15.61
N ASN A 122 4.00 -12.23 15.56
CA ASN A 122 4.63 -12.78 16.75
C ASN A 122 5.99 -12.11 16.98
N ILE A 123 6.03 -11.10 17.84
CA ILE A 123 7.26 -10.37 18.18
C ILE A 123 8.31 -11.21 18.92
N LEU A 124 7.96 -12.43 19.33
CA LEU A 124 8.88 -13.40 19.93
C LEU A 124 9.32 -14.47 18.93
N SER A 125 8.83 -14.44 17.69
CA SER A 125 9.23 -15.41 16.66
C SER A 125 10.54 -14.99 15.99
N GLY A 126 11.43 -15.96 15.79
CA GLY A 126 12.71 -15.82 15.10
C GLY A 126 13.82 -16.60 15.79
N ASP A 127 14.57 -17.38 15.03
CA ASP A 127 15.85 -17.93 15.51
C ASP A 127 16.92 -16.83 15.46
N LEU A 128 17.84 -16.82 16.41
CA LEU A 128 19.00 -15.92 16.45
C LEU A 128 19.96 -16.26 15.30
N THR A 129 19.68 -15.80 14.08
CA THR A 129 20.63 -15.91 12.97
C THR A 129 21.72 -14.85 13.11
N LYS A 130 22.98 -15.26 12.97
CA LYS A 130 24.13 -14.36 13.03
C LYS A 130 24.09 -13.34 11.87
N PRO A 131 24.68 -12.14 12.05
CA PRO A 131 24.53 -11.03 11.10
C PRO A 131 25.06 -11.29 9.68
N ASP A 132 25.91 -12.31 9.48
CA ASP A 132 26.77 -12.43 8.28
C ASP A 132 26.19 -13.28 7.12
N ASP A 133 24.93 -13.71 7.18
CA ASP A 133 24.30 -14.54 6.12
C ASP A 133 23.31 -13.79 5.21
N ILE A 134 23.43 -12.46 5.04
CA ILE A 134 22.55 -11.64 4.18
C ILE A 134 23.34 -10.72 3.25
#